data_AF-A0A440M878-F1
#
_entry.id   AF-A0A440M878-F1
#
_cell.length_a   1.000
_cell.length_b   1.000
_cell.length_c   1.000
_cell.angle_alpha   90.00
_cell.angle_beta   90.00
_cell.angle_gamma   90.00
#
_symmetry.space_group_name_H-M   'P 1'
#
loop_
_entity.id
_entity.type
_entity.pdbx_description
1 polymer ?
#
loop_
_entity_poly.entity_id
_entity_poly.type
_entity_poly.pdbx_seq_one_letter_code
_entity_poly.pdbx_strand_id
1 'polypeptide(L)'
;MLEYPLTQPRSTPIATDPFAPLRQRFLARCADQLAELKAAREAPLPGNDPLIRLAHSLAGAAGTFGFPEISAKASALEMLLTEQADGGAVGAALDALIAEVERTLQ
;
A
#
# COMPACT_ATOMS: atom_id res chain seq x y z
N MET A 1 -46.70 -34.48 -28.32
CA MET A 1 -45.25 -34.19 -28.49
C MET A 1 -45.08 -32.74 -28.08
N LEU A 2 -44.62 -32.48 -26.85
CA LEU A 2 -44.45 -31.12 -26.31
C LEU A 2 -42.98 -30.73 -26.45
N GLU A 3 -42.69 -29.70 -27.23
CA GLU A 3 -41.36 -29.11 -27.35
C GLU A 3 -41.20 -28.04 -26.26
N TYR A 4 -40.30 -28.29 -25.31
CA TYR A 4 -39.91 -27.33 -24.28
C TYR A 4 -38.86 -26.36 -24.86
N PRO A 5 -39.06 -25.02 -24.82
CA PRO A 5 -37.99 -24.11 -25.19
C PRO A 5 -36.89 -24.13 -24.11
N LEU A 6 -35.67 -24.44 -24.55
CA LEU A 6 -34.46 -24.36 -23.74
C LEU A 6 -34.20 -22.88 -23.37
N THR A 7 -34.54 -22.52 -22.13
CA THR A 7 -34.12 -21.25 -21.54
C THR A 7 -32.59 -21.22 -21.48
N GLN A 8 -31.96 -20.41 -22.34
CA GLN A 8 -30.55 -20.10 -22.20
C GLN A 8 -30.34 -19.39 -20.86
N PRO A 9 -29.40 -19.83 -20.01
CA PRO A 9 -29.04 -19.05 -18.83
C PRO A 9 -28.43 -17.73 -19.31
N ARG A 10 -29.16 -16.63 -19.07
CA ARG A 10 -28.66 -15.26 -19.27
C ARG A 10 -27.35 -15.12 -18.51
N SER A 11 -26.28 -14.80 -19.23
CA SER A 11 -25.01 -14.36 -18.67
C SER A 11 -25.26 -13.16 -17.76
N THR A 12 -24.98 -13.31 -16.47
CA THR A 12 -24.80 -12.16 -15.56
C THR A 12 -23.35 -12.17 -15.08
N PRO A 13 -22.47 -11.32 -15.62
CA PRO A 13 -21.17 -11.08 -15.00
C PRO A 13 -21.39 -10.13 -13.83
N ILE A 14 -21.66 -10.66 -12.64
CA ILE A 14 -21.37 -9.90 -11.41
C ILE A 14 -19.87 -10.11 -11.16
N ALA A 15 -19.05 -9.44 -11.97
CA ALA A 15 -17.62 -9.31 -11.73
C ALA A 15 -17.42 -8.21 -10.67
N THR A 16 -17.94 -8.42 -9.46
CA THR A 16 -17.57 -7.56 -8.33
C THR A 16 -16.17 -7.98 -7.94
N ASP A 17 -15.18 -7.15 -8.23
CA ASP A 17 -13.81 -7.37 -7.77
C ASP A 17 -13.81 -7.56 -6.24
N PRO A 18 -13.56 -8.78 -5.72
CA PRO A 18 -13.69 -9.06 -4.29
C PRO A 18 -12.65 -8.29 -3.47
N PHE A 19 -11.60 -7.80 -4.12
CA PHE A 19 -10.55 -6.99 -3.52
C PHE A 19 -10.88 -5.50 -3.46
N ALA A 20 -11.90 -5.01 -4.17
CA ALA A 20 -12.28 -3.60 -4.16
C ALA A 20 -12.46 -3.01 -2.75
N PRO A 21 -13.22 -3.65 -1.82
CA PRO A 21 -13.34 -3.13 -0.46
C PRO A 21 -12.04 -3.21 0.34
N LEU A 22 -11.17 -4.20 0.05
CA LEU A 22 -9.87 -4.33 0.70
C LEU A 22 -8.88 -3.25 0.23
N ARG A 23 -8.86 -2.96 -1.08
CA ARG A 23 -8.10 -1.85 -1.66
C ARG A 23 -8.54 -0.51 -1.07
N GLN A 24 -9.84 -0.28 -0.91
CA GLN A 24 -10.35 0.93 -0.26
C GLN A 24 -9.90 1.05 1.21
N ARG A 25 -9.91 -0.05 1.97
CA ARG A 25 -9.37 -0.07 3.34
C ARG A 25 -7.87 0.20 3.38
N PHE A 26 -7.13 -0.34 2.42
CA PHE A 26 -5.70 -0.07 2.29
C PHE A 26 -5.44 1.41 2.00
N LEU A 27 -6.18 2.03 1.08
CA LEU A 27 -6.05 3.46 0.79
C LEU A 27 -6.38 4.33 2.02
N ALA A 28 -7.46 4.00 2.75
CA ALA A 28 -7.79 4.70 3.99
C ALA A 28 -6.66 4.59 5.03
N ARG A 29 -6.04 3.41 5.13
CA ARG A 29 -4.87 3.19 5.99
C ARG A 29 -3.65 3.98 5.50
N CYS A 30 -3.38 4.00 4.19
CA CYS A 30 -2.29 4.80 3.63
C CYS A 30 -2.42 6.29 3.96
N ALA A 31 -3.65 6.82 3.99
CA ALA A 31 -3.88 8.21 4.39
C ALA A 31 -3.53 8.47 5.86
N ASP A 32 -3.85 7.55 6.77
CA ASP A 32 -3.48 7.63 8.19
C ASP A 32 -1.96 7.51 8.37
N GLN A 33 -1.36 6.49 7.74
CA GLN A 33 0.08 6.24 7.76
C GLN A 33 0.91 7.35 7.10
N LEU A 34 0.34 8.08 6.14
CA LEU A 34 1.00 9.23 5.52
C LEU A 34 1.29 10.33 6.55
N ALA A 35 0.38 10.56 7.50
CA ALA A 35 0.60 11.52 8.58
C ALA A 35 1.76 11.06 9.49
N GLU A 36 1.84 9.78 9.80
CA GLU A 36 2.95 9.20 10.58
C GLU A 36 4.29 9.32 9.84
N LEU A 37 4.32 9.02 8.55
CA LEU A 37 5.53 9.13 7.72
C LEU A 37 6.03 10.58 7.65
N LYS A 38 5.12 11.55 7.50
CA LYS A 38 5.46 12.99 7.52
C LYS A 38 5.99 13.43 8.88
N ALA A 39 5.35 13.00 9.97
CA ALA A 39 5.82 13.31 11.32
C ALA A 39 7.24 12.75 11.58
N ALA A 40 7.50 11.52 11.13
CA ALA A 40 8.82 10.90 11.23
C ALA A 40 9.89 11.62 10.37
N ARG A 41 9.46 12.26 9.27
CA ARG A 41 10.36 13.09 8.43
C ARG A 41 10.74 14.40 9.11
N GLU A 42 9.79 15.06 9.76
CA GLU A 42 10.03 16.34 10.44
C GLU A 42 10.78 16.19 11.77
N ALA A 43 10.49 15.12 12.51
CA ALA A 43 11.10 14.83 13.80
C ALA A 43 11.56 13.36 13.85
N PRO A 44 12.83 13.08 13.52
CA PRO A 44 13.39 11.73 13.64
C PRO A 44 13.26 11.23 15.07
N LEU A 45 12.43 10.21 15.27
CA LEU A 45 12.21 9.60 16.58
C LEU A 45 13.49 8.87 17.04
N PRO A 46 13.80 8.83 18.35
CA PRO A 46 14.88 8.01 18.86
C PRO A 46 14.51 6.53 18.71
N GLY A 47 15.05 5.91 17.66
CA GLY A 47 14.84 4.50 17.34
C GLY A 47 13.98 4.31 16.09
N ASN A 48 14.49 3.52 15.15
CA ASN A 48 13.85 3.25 13.86
C ASN A 48 12.81 2.11 13.90
N ASP A 49 12.70 1.38 15.01
CA ASP A 49 11.82 0.20 15.13
C ASP A 49 10.34 0.44 14.71
N PRO A 50 9.67 1.53 15.14
CA PRO A 50 8.31 1.81 14.67
C PRO A 50 8.24 2.12 13.16
N LEU A 51 9.23 2.83 12.63
CA LEU A 51 9.28 3.18 11.20
C LEU A 51 9.61 1.96 10.32
N ILE A 52 10.45 1.04 10.81
CA ILE A 52 10.74 -0.25 10.16
C ILE A 52 9.46 -1.08 10.05
N ARG A 53 8.70 -1.23 11.15
CA ARG A 53 7.43 -1.97 11.15
C ARG A 53 6.41 -1.33 10.23
N LEU A 54 6.36 0.00 10.20
CA LEU A 54 5.48 0.76 9.32
C LEU A 54 5.80 0.48 7.85
N ALA A 55 7.08 0.59 7.48
CA ALA A 55 7.58 0.32 6.12
C ALA A 55 7.34 -1.14 5.70
N HIS A 56 7.64 -2.10 6.58
CA HIS A 56 7.39 -3.52 6.35
C HIS A 56 5.90 -3.82 6.09
N SER A 57 5.02 -3.26 6.93
CA SER A 57 3.58 -3.41 6.79
C SER A 57 3.06 -2.81 5.49
N LEU A 58 3.57 -1.64 5.10
CA LEU A 58 3.21 -0.98 3.84
C LEU A 58 3.68 -1.81 2.63
N ALA A 59 4.91 -2.33 2.66
CA ALA A 59 5.45 -3.17 1.61
C ALA A 59 4.55 -4.39 1.35
N GLY A 60 4.27 -5.17 2.39
CA GLY A 60 3.46 -6.39 2.25
C GLY A 60 2.02 -6.12 1.79
N ALA A 61 1.37 -5.11 2.38
CA ALA A 61 0.00 -4.77 2.03
C ALA A 61 -0.10 -4.19 0.62
N ALA A 62 0.79 -3.26 0.25
CA ALA A 62 0.81 -2.64 -1.07
C ALA A 62 0.99 -3.68 -2.19
N GLY A 63 1.93 -4.62 -2.02
CA GLY A 63 2.13 -5.70 -2.99
C GLY A 63 0.91 -6.60 -3.16
N THR A 64 0.22 -6.92 -2.05
CA THR A 64 -0.99 -7.76 -2.06
C THR A 64 -2.18 -7.07 -2.76
N PHE A 65 -2.30 -5.75 -2.60
CA PHE A 65 -3.45 -4.98 -3.09
C PHE A 65 -3.24 -4.33 -4.46
N GLY A 66 -2.09 -4.54 -5.10
CA GLY A 66 -1.80 -4.08 -6.46
C GLY A 66 -1.19 -2.69 -6.54
N PHE A 67 -0.41 -2.30 -5.54
CA PHE A 67 0.36 -1.04 -5.50
C PHE A 67 1.87 -1.33 -5.49
N PRO A 68 2.44 -1.86 -6.60
CA PRO A 68 3.84 -2.28 -6.66
C PRO A 68 4.82 -1.14 -6.37
N GLU A 69 4.49 0.10 -6.73
CA GLU A 69 5.38 1.26 -6.54
C GLU A 69 5.49 1.65 -5.07
N ILE A 70 4.37 1.66 -4.34
CA ILE A 70 4.36 1.84 -2.88
C ILE A 70 5.13 0.69 -2.22
N SER A 71 4.89 -0.55 -2.68
CA SER A 71 5.56 -1.73 -2.14
C SER A 71 7.08 -1.62 -2.27
N ALA A 72 7.57 -1.26 -3.45
CA ALA A 72 9.01 -1.17 -3.72
C ALA A 72 9.68 -0.08 -2.88
N LYS A 73 9.06 1.10 -2.78
CA LYS A 73 9.59 2.22 -1.99
C LYS A 73 9.58 1.93 -0.49
N ALA A 74 8.52 1.28 0.00
CA ALA A 74 8.42 0.86 1.39
C ALA A 74 9.49 -0.19 1.75
N SER A 75 9.72 -1.19 0.89
CA SER A 75 10.79 -2.17 1.09
C SER A 75 12.18 -1.52 1.05
N ALA A 76 12.41 -0.55 0.16
CA ALA A 76 13.68 0.18 0.13
C ALA A 76 13.93 0.96 1.43
N LEU A 77 12.90 1.64 1.94
CA LEU A 77 12.98 2.33 3.23
C LEU A 77 13.24 1.34 4.39
N GLU A 78 12.50 0.23 4.44
CA GLU A 78 12.68 -0.82 5.45
C GLU A 78 14.12 -1.36 5.48
N MET A 79 14.68 -1.65 4.30
CA MET A 79 16.05 -2.13 4.14
C MET A 79 17.06 -1.10 4.70
N LEU A 80 16.96 0.16 4.28
CA LEU A 80 17.86 1.23 4.75
C LEU A 80 17.79 1.43 6.27
N LEU A 81 16.59 1.35 6.84
CA LEU A 81 16.39 1.48 8.29
C LEU A 81 16.97 0.28 9.05
N THR A 82 16.81 -0.94 8.52
CA THR A 82 17.32 -2.19 9.10
C THR A 82 18.84 -2.25 9.03
N GLU A 83 19.43 -1.80 7.93
CA GLU A 83 20.87 -1.72 7.74
C GLU A 83 21.51 -0.53 8.48
N GLN A 84 20.71 0.31 9.15
CA GLN A 84 21.16 1.54 9.82
C GLN A 84 21.97 2.44 8.87
N ALA A 85 21.47 2.60 7.64
CA ALA A 85 22.05 3.48 6.65
C ALA A 85 22.07 4.94 7.12
N ASP A 86 22.84 5.77 6.41
CA ASP A 86 22.93 7.21 6.69
C ASP A 86 21.56 7.89 6.66
N GLY A 87 21.36 8.86 7.55
CA GLY A 87 20.10 9.60 7.70
C GLY A 87 19.66 10.33 6.42
N GLY A 88 20.59 10.73 5.56
CA GLY A 88 20.29 11.30 4.24
C GLY A 88 19.68 10.28 3.29
N ALA A 89 20.18 9.05 3.25
CA ALA A 89 19.64 7.97 2.43
C ALA A 89 18.25 7.53 2.92
N VAL A 90 18.11 7.36 4.24
CA VAL A 90 16.82 7.08 4.89
C VAL A 90 15.82 8.20 4.60
N GLY A 91 16.25 9.46 4.72
CA GLY A 91 15.43 10.63 4.45
C GLY A 91 14.93 10.68 3.00
N ALA A 92 15.80 10.44 2.02
CA ALA A 92 15.42 10.42 0.62
C ALA A 92 14.45 9.28 0.28
N ALA A 93 14.65 8.09 0.87
CA ALA A 93 13.73 6.97 0.72
C ALA A 93 12.36 7.24 1.37
N LEU A 94 12.35 7.90 2.52
CA LEU A 94 11.14 8.32 3.21
C LEU A 94 10.35 9.35 2.40
N ASP A 95 11.01 10.39 1.86
CA ASP A 95 10.37 11.37 0.97
C ASP A 95 9.81 10.70 -0.29
N ALA A 96 10.55 9.75 -0.88
CA ALA A 96 10.09 9.02 -2.05
C ALA A 96 8.82 8.20 -1.74
N LEU A 97 8.77 7.53 -0.59
CA LEU A 97 7.59 6.78 -0.15
C LEU A 97 6.40 7.71 0.10
N ILE A 98 6.60 8.83 0.78
CA ILE A 98 5.57 9.86 1.03
C ILE A 98 4.97 10.34 -0.29
N ALA A 99 5.81 10.73 -1.25
CA ALA A 99 5.35 11.23 -2.54
C ALA A 99 4.52 10.20 -3.34
N GLU A 100 4.87 8.91 -3.25
CA GLU A 100 4.13 7.86 -3.94
C GLU A 100 2.78 7.56 -3.27
N VAL A 101 2.74 7.58 -1.94
CA VAL A 101 1.50 7.44 -1.19
C VAL A 101 0.57 8.61 -1.50
N GLU A 102 1.09 9.84 -1.53
CA GLU A 102 0.31 11.03 -1.93
C GLU A 102 -0.25 10.91 -3.34
N ARG A 103 0.57 10.52 -4.31
CA ARG A 103 0.15 10.30 -5.70
C ARG A 103 -0.97 9.27 -5.81
N THR A 104 -0.91 8.21 -5.00
CA THR A 104 -1.89 7.12 -5.02
C THR A 104 -3.23 7.51 -4.38
N LEU A 105 -3.23 8.49 -3.48
CA LEU A 105 -4.42 8.96 -2.78
C LEU A 105 -5.17 10.08 -3.52
N GLN A 106 -4.59 10.64 -4.58
CA GLN A 106 -5.20 11.66 -5.45
C GLN A 106 -6.10 11.03 -6.53
#